data_AF-A0A2V8ET16-F1
#
_entry.id   AF-A0A2V8ET16-F1
#
_cell.length_a   1.000
_cell.length_b   1.000
_cell.length_c   1.000
_cell.angle_alpha   90.00
_cell.angle_beta   90.00
_cell.angle_gamma   90.00
#
_symmetry.space_group_name_H-M   'P 1'
#
loop_
_entity.id
_entity.type
_entity.pdbx_description
1 polymer ?
#
loop_
_entity_poly.entity_id
_entity_poly.type
_entity_poly.pdbx_seq_one_letter_code
_entity_poly.pdbx_strand_id
1 'polypeptide(L)'
;MSSRIVRLAAGVAAVAIFAAAAPPQRGTQPPRRKAAVKKAPEPPPLPCGDYVSFQVLLDRQGFSSGEIDGRPGTNFSRALAALQNARHLAATSQPDCETWHALGGDHAEPTIAPYTITDDDLKGPFAPDIPRELAKQASLDALDYRSPLEMMAEG
;
A
#
# COMPACT_ATOMS: atom_id res chain seq x y z
N MET A 1 -38.26 -75.65 12.92
CA MET A 1 -38.42 -74.50 13.83
C MET A 1 -38.52 -73.24 12.97
N SER A 2 -39.71 -72.66 12.82
CA SER A 2 -40.20 -71.47 13.56
C SER A 2 -39.16 -70.34 13.59
N SER A 3 -39.41 -69.13 13.10
CA SER A 3 -40.64 -68.34 13.23
C SER A 3 -40.75 -67.25 12.15
N ARG A 4 -42.01 -66.92 11.84
CA ARG A 4 -42.46 -65.79 11.02
C ARG A 4 -42.14 -64.48 11.75
N ILE A 5 -41.50 -63.53 11.07
CA ILE A 5 -41.27 -62.18 11.61
C ILE A 5 -42.32 -61.22 11.06
N VAL A 6 -42.91 -60.51 12.02
CA VAL A 6 -44.00 -59.54 11.97
C VAL A 6 -43.61 -58.32 11.11
N ARG A 7 -44.55 -57.87 10.26
CA ARG A 7 -44.51 -56.57 9.58
C ARG A 7 -44.85 -55.48 10.59
N LEU A 8 -43.89 -54.60 10.90
CA LEU A 8 -44.16 -53.35 11.59
C LEU A 8 -44.22 -52.23 10.54
N ALA A 9 -45.41 -51.70 10.31
CA ALA A 9 -45.61 -50.46 9.56
C ALA A 9 -45.30 -49.29 10.49
N ALA A 10 -44.28 -48.50 10.17
CA ALA A 10 -44.05 -47.19 10.77
C ALA A 10 -44.26 -46.14 9.68
N GLY A 11 -45.31 -45.34 9.84
CA GLY A 11 -45.70 -44.28 8.91
C GLY A 11 -44.66 -43.17 8.87
N VAL A 12 -44.31 -42.76 7.65
CA VAL A 12 -43.53 -41.57 7.37
C VAL A 12 -44.48 -40.37 7.41
N ALA A 13 -44.32 -39.48 8.38
CA ALA A 13 -44.86 -38.14 8.31
C ALA A 13 -43.68 -37.15 8.27
N ALA A 14 -43.14 -36.94 7.08
CA ALA A 14 -42.16 -35.89 6.84
C ALA A 14 -42.89 -34.55 6.79
N VAL A 15 -42.81 -33.77 7.87
CA VAL A 15 -43.22 -32.37 7.88
C VAL A 15 -42.15 -31.57 7.14
N ALA A 16 -42.43 -31.18 5.91
CA ALA A 16 -41.57 -30.27 5.15
C ALA A 16 -41.75 -28.84 5.67
N ILE A 17 -40.77 -28.37 6.45
CA ILE A 17 -40.67 -26.96 6.82
C ILE A 17 -40.02 -26.24 5.64
N PHE A 18 -40.82 -25.58 4.81
CA PHE A 18 -40.31 -24.61 3.83
C PHE A 18 -39.93 -23.33 4.57
N ALA A 19 -38.63 -23.14 4.82
CA ALA A 19 -38.09 -21.84 5.19
C ALA A 19 -38.06 -20.94 3.94
N ALA A 20 -38.97 -19.98 3.88
CA ALA A 20 -38.92 -18.92 2.88
C ALA A 20 -37.69 -18.04 3.15
N ALA A 21 -36.64 -18.17 2.35
CA ALA A 21 -35.49 -17.29 2.38
C ALA A 21 -35.90 -15.90 1.87
N ALA A 22 -35.95 -14.91 2.76
CA ALA A 22 -36.16 -13.53 2.40
C ALA A 22 -34.97 -13.02 1.55
N PRO A 23 -35.21 -12.18 0.52
CA PRO A 23 -34.14 -11.64 -0.30
C PRO A 23 -33.23 -10.72 0.53
N PRO A 24 -31.91 -10.69 0.26
CA PRO A 24 -31.00 -9.80 0.96
C PRO A 24 -31.39 -8.36 0.67
N GLN A 25 -31.80 -7.64 1.71
CA GLN A 25 -32.02 -6.21 1.62
C GLN A 25 -30.67 -5.55 1.35
N ARG A 26 -30.48 -5.03 0.13
CA ARG A 26 -29.42 -4.07 -0.15
C ARG A 26 -29.69 -2.85 0.71
N GLY A 27 -29.08 -2.79 1.88
CA GLY A 27 -29.04 -1.60 2.69
C GLY A 27 -28.47 -0.47 1.83
N THR A 28 -29.24 0.60 1.67
CA THR A 28 -28.75 1.86 1.14
C THR A 28 -27.66 2.35 2.07
N GLN A 29 -26.40 2.14 1.68
CA GLN A 29 -25.28 2.65 2.44
C GLN A 29 -25.36 4.19 2.39
N PRO A 30 -25.46 4.88 3.55
CA PRO A 30 -25.53 6.33 3.55
C PRO A 30 -24.27 6.89 2.86
N PRO A 31 -24.39 8.05 2.16
CA PRO A 31 -23.26 8.64 1.47
C PRO A 31 -22.10 8.79 2.44
N ARG A 32 -20.96 8.18 2.10
CA ARG A 32 -19.74 8.22 2.90
C ARG A 32 -19.35 9.69 3.03
N ARG A 33 -19.68 10.33 4.17
CA ARG A 33 -19.24 11.68 4.48
C ARG A 33 -17.71 11.65 4.38
N LYS A 34 -17.13 12.44 3.46
CA LYS A 34 -15.69 12.64 3.41
C LYS A 34 -15.30 13.24 4.77
N ALA A 35 -14.81 12.41 5.68
CA ALA A 35 -14.20 12.90 6.90
C ALA A 35 -13.03 13.78 6.45
N ALA A 36 -13.04 15.04 6.86
CA ALA A 36 -11.91 15.92 6.61
C ALA A 36 -10.70 15.29 7.30
N VAL A 37 -9.76 14.77 6.50
CA VAL A 37 -8.49 14.27 7.01
C VAL A 37 -7.77 15.50 7.57
N LYS A 38 -7.68 15.59 8.90
CA LYS A 38 -6.86 16.62 9.54
C LYS A 38 -5.42 16.34 9.11
N LYS A 39 -4.83 17.24 8.32
CA LYS A 39 -3.43 17.12 7.89
C LYS A 39 -2.57 17.03 9.16
N ALA A 40 -1.82 15.95 9.30
CA ALA A 40 -0.86 15.83 10.39
C ALA A 40 0.12 17.01 10.31
N PRO A 41 0.59 17.54 11.46
CA PRO A 41 1.56 18.61 11.47
C PRO A 41 2.76 18.30 10.57
N GLU A 42 3.23 19.33 9.89
CA GLU A 42 4.46 19.26 9.11
C GLU A 42 5.66 19.24 10.09
N PRO A 43 6.70 18.46 9.81
CA PRO A 43 7.93 18.52 10.58
C PRO A 43 8.54 19.94 10.58
N PRO A 44 9.29 20.31 11.63
CA PRO A 44 9.98 21.59 11.66
C PRO A 44 11.04 21.67 10.56
N PRO A 45 11.34 22.86 10.01
CA PRO A 45 12.40 22.99 9.01
C PRO A 45 13.77 22.56 9.57
N LEU A 46 14.61 22.04 8.69
CA LEU A 46 15.96 21.60 9.01
C LEU A 46 16.96 22.76 8.86
N PRO A 47 18.09 22.71 9.60
CA PRO A 47 19.14 23.72 9.46
C PRO A 47 19.87 23.66 8.12
N CYS A 48 19.95 22.48 7.50
CA CYS A 48 20.53 22.23 6.19
C CYS A 48 19.63 21.25 5.43
N GLY A 49 19.41 21.50 4.12
CA GLY A 49 18.56 20.66 3.29
C GLY A 49 17.09 20.60 3.74
N ASP A 50 16.42 19.53 3.34
CA ASP A 50 15.05 19.19 3.72
C ASP A 50 14.90 17.67 3.88
N TYR A 51 13.82 17.22 4.51
CA TYR A 51 13.61 15.79 4.81
C TYR A 51 13.56 14.91 3.57
N VAL A 52 12.89 15.35 2.50
CA VAL A 52 12.79 14.58 1.25
C VAL A 52 14.17 14.46 0.61
N SER A 53 14.93 15.55 0.59
CA SER A 53 16.29 15.53 0.04
C SER A 53 17.21 14.62 0.84
N PHE A 54 17.13 14.62 2.18
CA PHE A 54 17.88 13.66 2.99
C PHE A 54 17.48 12.21 2.67
N GLN A 55 16.18 11.90 2.62
CA GLN A 55 15.68 10.55 2.31
C GLN A 55 16.17 10.07 0.93
N VAL A 56 16.05 10.92 -0.10
CA VAL A 56 16.53 10.62 -1.46
C VAL A 56 18.05 10.41 -1.49
N LEU A 57 18.84 11.25 -0.82
CA LEU A 57 20.30 11.16 -0.83
C LEU A 57 20.82 9.94 -0.05
N LEU A 58 20.15 9.59 1.05
CA LEU A 58 20.43 8.36 1.80
C LEU A 58 20.15 7.12 0.93
N ASP A 59 18.98 7.07 0.29
CA ASP A 59 18.58 5.96 -0.59
C ASP A 59 19.55 5.81 -1.79
N ARG A 60 19.94 6.93 -2.43
CA ARG A 60 20.96 6.94 -3.50
C ARG A 60 22.31 6.38 -3.07
N GLN A 61 22.63 6.44 -1.78
CA GLN A 61 23.87 5.90 -1.21
C GLN A 61 23.70 4.51 -0.57
N GLY A 62 22.53 3.88 -0.72
CA GLY A 62 22.25 2.53 -0.22
C GLY A 62 21.85 2.46 1.26
N PHE A 63 21.54 3.61 1.88
CA PHE A 63 21.03 3.68 3.26
C PHE A 63 19.52 3.91 3.22
N SER A 64 18.72 2.85 3.02
CA SER A 64 17.27 3.01 2.88
C SER A 64 16.64 3.71 4.08
N SER A 65 16.01 4.85 3.82
CA SER A 65 15.29 5.68 4.79
C SER A 65 13.84 5.21 5.04
N GLY A 66 13.38 4.22 4.29
CA GLY A 66 11.98 3.79 4.24
C GLY A 66 11.24 4.50 3.11
N GLU A 67 10.00 4.93 3.39
CA GLU A 67 9.21 5.71 2.43
C GLU A 67 9.74 7.16 2.37
N ILE A 68 9.80 7.71 1.15
CA ILE A 68 10.20 9.10 0.90
C ILE A 68 8.97 10.01 1.10
N ASP A 69 8.62 10.24 2.37
CA ASP A 69 7.40 10.94 2.80
C ASP A 69 7.66 12.33 3.40
N GLY A 70 8.93 12.75 3.47
CA GLY A 70 9.36 14.00 4.08
C GLY A 70 9.21 14.04 5.61
N ARG A 71 9.11 12.88 6.28
CA ARG A 71 8.95 12.80 7.75
C ARG A 71 10.12 12.10 8.43
N PRO A 72 10.51 12.55 9.64
CA PRO A 72 11.55 11.91 10.43
C PRO A 72 11.03 10.65 11.15
N GLY A 73 10.86 9.56 10.40
CA GLY A 73 10.46 8.25 10.93
C GLY A 73 11.62 7.43 11.50
N THR A 74 11.31 6.29 12.10
CA THR A 74 12.31 5.39 12.71
C THR A 74 13.34 4.87 11.68
N ASN A 75 12.90 4.54 10.47
CA ASN A 75 13.80 4.07 9.41
C ASN A 75 14.76 5.18 8.97
N PHE A 76 14.26 6.41 8.84
CA PHE A 76 15.07 7.59 8.55
C PHE A 76 16.17 7.82 9.60
N SER A 77 15.84 7.82 10.90
CA SER A 77 16.85 7.93 11.97
C SER A 77 17.88 6.81 11.96
N ARG A 78 17.47 5.57 11.64
CA ARG A 78 18.39 4.43 11.54
C ARG A 78 19.33 4.56 10.33
N ALA A 79 18.82 5.04 9.20
CA ALA A 79 19.62 5.30 8.00
C ALA A 79 20.67 6.39 8.26
N LEU A 80 20.28 7.49 8.93
CA LEU A 80 21.22 8.53 9.36
C LEU A 80 22.32 7.98 10.27
N ALA A 81 21.96 7.20 11.29
CA ALA A 81 22.94 6.57 12.18
C ALA A 81 23.90 5.66 11.42
N ALA A 82 23.40 4.86 10.48
CA ALA A 82 24.21 3.97 9.67
C ALA A 82 25.18 4.75 8.76
N LEU A 83 24.71 5.79 8.07
CA LEU A 83 25.54 6.66 7.25
C LEU A 83 26.62 7.36 8.11
N GLN A 84 26.24 7.96 9.23
CA GLN A 84 27.16 8.64 10.15
C GLN A 84 28.28 7.71 10.60
N ASN A 85 27.95 6.48 11.02
CA ASN A 85 28.95 5.47 11.37
C ASN A 85 29.85 5.11 10.18
N ALA A 86 29.28 4.91 8.99
CA ALA A 86 30.02 4.56 7.78
C ALA A 86 30.94 5.70 7.28
N ARG A 87 30.64 6.95 7.66
CA ARG A 87 31.43 8.15 7.34
C ARG A 87 32.32 8.61 8.51
N HIS A 88 32.37 7.86 9.59
CA HIS A 88 33.12 8.19 10.81
C HIS A 88 32.73 9.53 11.45
N LEU A 89 31.45 9.89 11.34
CA LEU A 89 30.85 11.06 12.00
C LEU A 89 30.29 10.67 13.37
N ALA A 90 29.91 11.67 14.17
CA ALA A 90 29.14 11.41 15.38
C ALA A 90 27.79 10.77 15.02
N ALA A 91 27.47 9.63 15.64
CA ALA A 91 26.23 8.88 15.38
C ALA A 91 25.02 9.52 16.11
N THR A 92 24.65 10.75 15.72
CA THR A 92 23.55 11.52 16.32
C THR A 92 22.17 10.93 16.00
N SER A 93 22.06 10.17 14.91
CA SER A 93 20.78 9.70 14.33
C SER A 93 19.83 10.85 13.94
N GLN A 94 20.36 12.05 13.79
CA GLN A 94 19.62 13.27 13.46
C GLN A 94 20.08 13.84 12.10
N PRO A 95 19.18 14.51 11.35
CA PRO A 95 19.54 15.22 10.14
C PRO A 95 20.24 16.53 10.51
N ASP A 96 21.57 16.51 10.59
CA ASP A 96 22.42 17.66 10.87
C ASP A 96 23.24 18.09 9.64
N CYS A 97 23.83 19.28 9.71
CA CYS A 97 24.59 19.84 8.59
C CYS A 97 25.84 19.02 8.26
N GLU A 98 26.51 18.42 9.26
CA GLU A 98 27.67 17.55 9.00
C GLU A 98 27.28 16.33 8.17
N THR A 99 26.14 15.72 8.51
CA THR A 99 25.54 14.61 7.76
C THR A 99 25.11 15.05 6.36
N TRP A 100 24.51 16.25 6.23
CA TRP A 100 24.13 16.82 4.93
C TRP A 100 25.34 17.00 4.00
N HIS A 101 26.44 17.56 4.51
CA HIS A 101 27.68 17.72 3.76
C HIS A 101 28.28 16.37 3.37
N ALA A 102 28.28 15.39 4.28
CA ALA A 102 28.75 14.03 4.00
C ALA A 102 27.88 13.29 2.97
N LEU A 103 26.61 13.67 2.82
CA LEU A 103 25.74 13.20 1.74
C LEU A 103 26.04 13.87 0.39
N GLY A 104 26.89 14.90 0.35
CA GLY A 104 27.12 15.72 -0.83
C GLY A 104 25.97 16.68 -1.13
N GLY A 105 25.15 17.00 -0.13
CA GLY A 105 23.91 17.75 -0.32
C GLY A 105 24.08 19.14 -0.94
N ASP A 106 25.20 19.82 -0.71
CA ASP A 106 25.47 21.15 -1.29
C ASP A 106 25.72 21.12 -2.81
N HIS A 107 25.99 19.93 -3.34
CA HIS A 107 26.28 19.70 -4.76
C HIS A 107 25.30 18.70 -5.37
N ALA A 108 24.24 18.36 -4.66
CA ALA A 108 23.25 17.42 -5.13
C ALA A 108 22.42 18.02 -6.27
N GLU A 109 22.23 17.23 -7.33
CA GLU A 109 21.19 17.50 -8.31
C GLU A 109 19.80 17.50 -7.63
N PRO A 110 18.82 18.25 -8.17
CA PRO A 110 17.48 18.30 -7.63
C PRO A 110 16.91 16.91 -7.30
N THR A 111 16.40 16.76 -6.09
CA THR A 111 15.83 15.50 -5.58
C THR A 111 14.39 15.30 -6.03
N ILE A 112 13.72 16.38 -6.45
CA ILE A 112 12.37 16.40 -7.01
C ILE A 112 12.43 17.11 -8.36
N ALA A 113 11.75 16.57 -9.37
CA ALA A 113 11.58 17.20 -10.67
C ALA A 113 10.09 17.30 -11.03
N PRO A 114 9.66 18.39 -11.69
CA PRO A 114 8.32 18.45 -12.24
C PRO A 114 8.19 17.47 -13.42
N TYR A 115 7.05 16.80 -13.50
CA TYR A 115 6.70 15.93 -14.61
C TYR A 115 5.34 16.35 -15.18
N THR A 116 5.24 16.43 -16.51
CA THR A 116 3.96 16.63 -17.20
C THR A 116 3.52 15.31 -17.79
N ILE A 117 2.38 14.81 -17.32
CA ILE A 117 1.77 13.60 -17.86
C ILE A 117 1.45 13.84 -19.34
N THR A 118 1.90 12.92 -20.17
CA THR A 118 1.74 12.94 -21.63
C THR A 118 0.66 11.95 -22.06
N ASP A 119 0.21 12.05 -23.31
CA ASP A 119 -0.71 11.06 -23.89
C ASP A 119 -0.09 9.66 -23.91
N ASP A 120 1.25 9.55 -23.99
CA ASP A 120 1.95 8.26 -23.98
C ASP A 120 1.80 7.52 -22.65
N ASP A 121 1.85 8.25 -21.53
CA ASP A 121 1.63 7.68 -20.18
C ASP A 121 0.22 7.08 -19.99
N LEU A 122 -0.72 7.49 -20.86
CA LEU A 122 -2.12 7.08 -20.81
C LEU A 122 -2.46 5.95 -21.80
N LYS A 123 -1.49 5.49 -22.62
CA LYS A 123 -1.72 4.44 -23.63
C LYS A 123 -1.78 3.03 -23.06
N GLY A 124 -1.16 2.80 -21.90
CA GLY A 124 -1.12 1.48 -21.26
C GLY A 124 0.06 0.60 -21.71
N PRO A 125 -0.02 -0.73 -21.53
CA PRO A 125 -1.26 -1.51 -21.39
C PRO A 125 -1.99 -1.32 -20.06
N PHE A 126 -3.33 -1.37 -20.11
CA PHE A 126 -4.19 -1.37 -18.93
C PHE A 126 -5.27 -2.44 -19.04
N ALA A 127 -5.57 -3.10 -17.92
CA ALA A 127 -6.62 -4.11 -17.79
C ALA A 127 -7.72 -3.58 -16.87
N PRO A 128 -8.70 -2.79 -17.37
CA PRO A 128 -9.73 -2.19 -16.51
C PRO A 128 -10.56 -3.22 -15.75
N ASP A 129 -10.74 -4.41 -16.33
CA ASP A 129 -11.55 -5.50 -15.80
C ASP A 129 -10.70 -6.70 -15.37
N ILE A 130 -10.05 -6.61 -14.20
CA ILE A 130 -9.34 -7.73 -13.58
C ILE A 130 -10.31 -8.51 -12.67
N PRO A 131 -10.66 -9.78 -13.00
CA PRO A 131 -11.53 -10.61 -12.17
C PRO A 131 -10.94 -10.82 -10.77
N ARG A 132 -11.75 -11.05 -9.73
CA ARG A 132 -11.22 -11.36 -8.38
C ARG A 132 -10.75 -12.80 -8.23
N GLU A 133 -11.26 -13.70 -9.06
CA GLU A 133 -10.99 -15.13 -8.97
C GLU A 133 -9.64 -15.44 -9.59
N LEU A 134 -8.72 -16.01 -8.80
CA LEU A 134 -7.34 -16.30 -9.23
C LEU A 134 -7.27 -17.16 -10.49
N ALA A 135 -8.17 -18.15 -10.62
CA ALA A 135 -8.22 -19.01 -11.80
C ALA A 135 -8.54 -18.23 -13.08
N LYS A 136 -9.36 -17.17 -13.00
CA LYS A 136 -9.67 -16.32 -14.15
C LYS A 136 -8.55 -15.32 -14.43
N GLN A 137 -7.90 -14.81 -13.38
CA GLN A 137 -6.71 -13.97 -13.51
C GLN A 137 -5.57 -14.72 -14.21
N ALA A 138 -5.38 -16.01 -13.88
CA ALA A 138 -4.35 -16.86 -14.48
C ALA A 138 -4.55 -17.10 -16.00
N SER A 139 -5.75 -16.84 -16.51
CA SER A 139 -6.05 -16.91 -17.95
C SER A 139 -5.86 -15.59 -18.69
N LEU A 140 -5.52 -14.49 -17.99
CA LEU A 140 -5.19 -13.22 -18.63
C LEU A 140 -3.77 -13.28 -19.22
N ASP A 141 -3.55 -12.55 -20.31
CA ASP A 141 -2.23 -12.44 -20.93
C ASP A 141 -1.22 -11.78 -19.98
N ALA A 142 -1.66 -10.79 -19.21
CA ALA A 142 -0.90 -10.12 -18.16
C ALA A 142 -1.83 -9.59 -17.04
N LEU A 143 -1.28 -9.43 -15.83
CA LEU A 143 -1.92 -8.72 -14.72
C LEU A 143 -1.46 -7.26 -14.73
N ASP A 144 -1.88 -6.52 -15.76
CA ASP A 144 -1.61 -5.09 -15.89
C ASP A 144 -2.40 -4.27 -14.86
N TYR A 145 -2.08 -2.98 -14.71
CA TYR A 145 -2.86 -2.05 -13.89
C TYR A 145 -4.23 -1.76 -14.52
N ARG A 146 -5.23 -1.42 -13.70
CA ARG A 146 -6.56 -1.08 -14.22
C ARG A 146 -6.65 0.30 -14.81
N SER A 147 -5.71 1.18 -14.48
CA SER A 147 -5.71 2.57 -14.90
C SER A 147 -4.32 3.20 -14.82
N PRO A 148 -4.09 4.31 -15.54
CA PRO A 148 -2.87 5.10 -15.39
C PRO A 148 -2.61 5.54 -13.94
N LEU A 149 -3.66 5.88 -13.19
CA LEU A 149 -3.52 6.31 -11.81
C LEU A 149 -2.98 5.19 -10.91
N GLU A 150 -3.45 3.96 -11.11
CA GLU A 150 -2.95 2.81 -10.35
C GLU A 150 -1.49 2.53 -10.68
N MET A 151 -1.12 2.56 -11.97
CA MET A 151 0.26 2.43 -12.43
C MET A 151 1.19 3.49 -11.80
N MET A 152 0.75 4.75 -11.75
CA MET A 152 1.56 5.85 -11.20
C MET A 152 1.58 5.87 -9.66
N ALA A 153 0.63 5.20 -9.01
CA ALA A 153 0.53 5.15 -7.55
C ALA A 153 1.25 3.93 -6.95
N GLU A 154 1.66 2.97 -7.77
CA GLU A 154 2.50 1.87 -7.31
C GLU A 154 3.93 2.36 -7.05
N GLY A 155 4.53 1.90 -5.95
CA GLY A 155 5.90 2.19 -5.53
C GLY A 155 6.48 1.05 -4.72
#